data_AF-A0A2E4K406-F1
#
_entry.id   AF-A0A2E4K406-F1
#
_cell.length_a   1.000
_cell.length_b   1.000
_cell.length_c   1.000
_cell.angle_alpha   90.00
_cell.angle_beta   90.00
_cell.angle_gamma   90.00
#
_symmetry.space_group_name_H-M   'P 1'
#
loop_
_entity.id
_entity.type
_entity.pdbx_description
1 polymer ?
#
loop_
_entity_poly.entity_id
_entity_poly.type
_entity_poly.pdbx_seq_one_letter_code
_entity_poly.pdbx_strand_id
1 'polypeptide(L)' 'MAKGATARAAARRQKDKWKSKRWYSIRAPRNPWSFKVIGETIAEEEKALLGRHYEVMQSELDGDFSKMHVKIRFK' A
#
# COMPACT_ATOMS: atom_id res chain seq x y z
N MET A 1 30.16 -20.50 -20.86
CA MET A 1 28.76 -20.03 -20.86
C MET A 1 28.17 -20.17 -19.45
N ALA A 2 28.26 -19.14 -18.60
CA ALA A 2 27.86 -19.19 -17.19
C ALA A 2 26.64 -18.29 -16.84
N LYS A 3 25.82 -17.95 -17.84
CA LYS A 3 24.69 -17.01 -17.68
C LYS A 3 23.54 -17.56 -16.81
N GLY A 4 23.42 -18.88 -16.67
CA GLY A 4 22.31 -19.51 -15.93
C GLY A 4 22.47 -19.51 -14.41
N ALA A 5 23.69 -19.68 -13.88
CA ALA A 5 23.93 -19.74 -12.44
C ALA A 5 23.79 -18.36 -11.78
N THR A 6 24.34 -17.32 -12.44
CA THR A 6 24.21 -15.93 -12.01
C THR A 6 22.76 -15.43 -12.08
N ALA A 7 22.02 -15.78 -13.14
CA ALA A 7 20.59 -15.48 -13.25
C ALA A 7 19.75 -16.12 -12.13
N ARG A 8 20.03 -17.38 -11.77
CA ARG A 8 19.33 -18.05 -10.66
C ARG A 8 19.65 -17.43 -9.30
N ALA A 9 20.91 -17.05 -9.06
CA ALA A 9 21.31 -16.36 -7.82
C ALA A 9 20.67 -14.98 -7.69
N ALA A 10 20.59 -14.22 -8.79
CA ALA A 10 19.90 -12.92 -8.82
C ALA A 10 18.39 -13.07 -8.56
N ALA A 11 17.75 -14.07 -9.18
CA ALA A 11 16.33 -14.36 -8.95
C ALA A 11 16.04 -14.77 -7.49
N ARG A 12 16.94 -15.53 -6.84
CA ARG A 12 16.83 -15.83 -5.40
C ARG A 12 16.91 -14.58 -4.54
N ARG A 13 17.92 -13.72 -4.77
CA ARG A 13 18.05 -12.42 -4.07
C ARG A 13 16.82 -11.53 -4.25
N GLN A 14 16.18 -11.56 -5.43
CA GLN A 14 14.94 -10.82 -5.68
C GLN A 14 13.72 -11.45 -4.98
N LYS A 15 13.64 -12.79 -4.89
CA LYS A 15 12.60 -13.50 -4.14
C LYS A 15 12.67 -13.20 -2.64
N ASP A 16 13.87 -13.06 -2.10
CA ASP A 16 14.06 -12.71 -0.69
C ASP A 16 13.51 -11.32 -0.36
N LYS A 17 13.58 -10.36 -1.30
CA LYS A 17 12.95 -9.02 -1.15
C LYS A 17 11.42 -9.04 -1.14
N TRP A 18 10.79 -10.05 -1.74
CA TRP A 18 9.33 -10.20 -1.61
C TRP A 18 8.96 -10.71 -0.22
N LYS A 19 9.73 -11.68 0.29
CA LYS A 19 9.52 -12.26 1.62
C LYS A 19 9.80 -11.27 2.77
N SER A 20 10.69 -10.30 2.57
CA SER A 20 11.01 -9.30 3.59
C SER A 20 9.88 -8.29 3.80
N LYS A 21 8.99 -8.15 2.82
CA LYS A 21 7.88 -7.21 2.89
C LYS A 21 6.81 -7.64 3.89
N ARG A 22 6.21 -6.65 4.57
CA ARG A 22 5.12 -6.80 5.52
C ARG A 22 3.90 -6.02 5.07
N TRP A 23 2.72 -6.53 5.44
CA TRP A 23 1.45 -5.84 5.25
C TRP A 23 1.24 -4.79 6.33
N TYR A 24 0.77 -3.62 5.92
CA TYR A 24 0.43 -2.49 6.77
C TYR A 24 -0.99 -2.04 6.46
N SER A 25 -1.77 -1.71 7.49
CA SER A 25 -3.10 -1.13 7.33
C SER A 25 -3.01 0.38 7.21
N ILE A 26 -3.65 0.94 6.19
CA ILE A 26 -3.82 2.38 6.03
C ILE A 26 -5.14 2.75 6.70
N ARG A 27 -5.07 3.72 7.61
CA ARG A 27 -6.22 4.21 8.36
C ARG A 27 -6.50 5.65 7.99
N ALA A 28 -7.79 5.99 7.88
CA ALA A 28 -8.23 7.36 7.72
C ALA A 28 -7.88 8.21 8.96
N PRO A 29 -7.90 9.54 8.86
CA PRO A 29 -7.80 10.42 10.02
C PRO A 29 -8.90 10.18 11.07
N ARG A 30 -8.66 10.66 12.29
CA ARG A 30 -9.63 10.55 13.40
C ARG A 30 -10.97 11.22 13.07
N ASN A 31 -10.96 12.38 12.44
CA ASN A 31 -12.18 13.10 12.07
C ASN A 31 -12.17 13.31 10.55
N PRO A 32 -13.26 13.02 9.82
CA PRO A 32 -14.56 12.48 10.28
C PRO A 32 -14.63 10.93 10.40
N TRP A 33 -13.63 10.18 9.94
CA TRP A 33 -13.76 8.72 9.74
C TRP A 33 -13.27 7.83 10.88
N SER A 34 -12.94 8.38 12.06
CA SER A 34 -12.62 7.62 13.27
C SER A 34 -11.61 6.48 13.08
N PHE A 35 -10.53 6.72 12.33
CA PHE A 35 -9.50 5.72 12.01
C PHE A 35 -9.99 4.47 11.26
N LYS A 36 -11.09 4.59 10.49
CA LYS A 36 -11.55 3.54 9.58
C LYS A 36 -10.38 3.04 8.72
N VAL A 37 -10.25 1.72 8.59
CA VAL A 37 -9.28 1.11 7.68
C VAL A 37 -9.76 1.34 6.25
N ILE A 38 -8.92 1.99 5.44
CA ILE A 38 -9.26 2.38 4.07
C ILE A 38 -8.54 1.52 3.03
N GLY A 39 -7.54 0.75 3.46
CA GLY A 39 -6.82 -0.16 2.60
C GLY A 39 -5.60 -0.76 3.27
N GLU A 40 -4.87 -1.54 2.50
CA GLU A 40 -3.64 -2.18 2.95
C GLU A 40 -2.52 -1.89 1.94
N THR A 41 -1.31 -1.77 2.43
CA THR A 41 -0.13 -1.58 1.60
C THR A 41 1.01 -2.43 2.10
N ILE A 42 1.91 -2.76 1.17
CA ILE A 42 3.04 -3.61 1.45
C ILE A 42 4.33 -2.77 1.41
N ALA A 43 5.17 -2.94 2.41
CA ALA A 43 6.48 -2.29 2.49
C ALA A 43 7.50 -3.17 3.20
N GLU A 44 8.77 -2.97 2.89
CA GLU A 44 9.87 -3.67 3.57
C GLU A 44 10.15 -3.01 4.94
N GLU A 45 10.12 -1.69 5.00
CA GLU A 45 10.36 -0.89 6.20
C GLU A 45 9.25 0.15 6.41
N GLU A 46 9.00 0.52 7.66
CA GLU A 46 7.99 1.53 8.03
C GLU A 46 8.31 2.92 7.45
N LYS A 47 9.59 3.29 7.38
CA LYS A 47 10.04 4.56 6.78
C LYS A 47 9.67 4.68 5.31
N ALA A 48 9.56 3.55 4.59
CA ALA A 48 9.18 3.53 3.19
C ALA A 48 7.67 3.73 2.95
N LEU A 49 6.87 3.79 4.01
CA LEU A 49 5.45 4.15 3.97
C LEU A 49 5.23 5.66 4.03
N LEU A 50 6.12 6.39 4.68
CA LEU A 50 6.01 7.83 4.87
C LEU A 50 6.00 8.56 3.52
N GLY A 51 5.01 9.44 3.34
CA GLY A 51 4.87 10.24 2.13
C GLY A 51 4.19 9.53 0.95
N ARG A 52 3.68 8.31 1.12
CA ARG A 52 2.81 7.68 0.12
C ARG A 52 1.46 8.39 0.08
N HIS A 53 0.98 8.64 -1.13
CA HIS A 53 -0.37 9.13 -1.34
C HIS A 53 -1.32 7.95 -1.54
N TYR A 54 -2.46 7.99 -0.84
CA TYR A 54 -3.53 7.02 -1.02
C TYR A 54 -4.78 7.74 -1.52
N GLU A 55 -5.33 7.28 -2.64
CA GLU A 55 -6.53 7.84 -3.26
C GLU A 55 -7.67 6.82 -3.14
N VAL A 56 -8.84 7.27 -2.69
CA VAL A 56 -10.04 6.45 -2.45
C VAL A 56 -11.27 7.29 -2.75
N MET A 57 -12.37 6.66 -3.18
CA MET A 57 -13.62 7.36 -3.44
C MET A 57 -14.33 7.69 -2.12
N GLN A 58 -14.96 8.86 -2.04
CA GLN A 58 -15.73 9.25 -0.86
C GLN A 58 -16.85 8.23 -0.54
N SER A 59 -17.45 7.65 -1.56
CA SER A 59 -18.49 6.62 -1.41
C SER A 59 -18.02 5.39 -0.63
N GLU A 60 -16.73 5.04 -0.69
CA GLU A 60 -16.17 3.90 0.05
C GLU A 60 -15.93 4.22 1.54
N LEU A 61 -15.77 5.50 1.86
CA LEU A 61 -15.57 5.96 3.23
C LEU A 61 -16.90 6.12 3.96
N ASP A 62 -17.85 6.83 3.35
CA ASP A 62 -19.12 7.22 3.98
C ASP A 62 -20.28 6.29 3.63
N GLY A 63 -20.19 5.52 2.54
CA GLY A 63 -21.32 4.73 2.00
C GLY A 63 -22.34 5.56 1.23
N ASP A 64 -22.08 6.85 1.02
CA ASP A 64 -22.93 7.77 0.27
C ASP A 64 -22.57 7.76 -1.23
N PHE A 65 -23.46 7.20 -2.05
CA PHE A 65 -23.28 7.08 -3.50
C PHE A 65 -23.59 8.37 -4.27
N SER A 66 -24.18 9.39 -3.64
CA SER A 66 -24.39 10.68 -4.30
C SER A 66 -23.06 11.37 -4.66
N LYS A 67 -21.98 11.01 -3.96
CA LYS A 67 -20.63 11.59 -4.10
C LYS A 67 -19.61 10.62 -4.71
N MET A 68 -20.05 9.66 -5.53
CA MET A 68 -19.13 8.71 -6.19
C MET A 68 -18.06 9.38 -7.08
N HIS A 69 -18.31 10.60 -7.57
CA HIS A 69 -17.35 11.34 -8.38
C HIS A 69 -16.27 12.04 -7.54
N VAL A 70 -16.40 12.06 -6.21
CA VAL A 70 -15.48 12.74 -5.31
C VAL A 70 -14.36 11.78 -4.91
N LYS A 71 -13.14 12.15 -5.28
CA LYS A 71 -11.91 11.44 -4.92
C LYS A 71 -11.23 12.14 -3.75
N ILE A 72 -10.83 11.38 -2.74
CA ILE A 72 -10.12 11.89 -1.56
C ILE A 72 -8.69 11.36 -1.60
N ARG A 73 -7.74 12.25 -1.32
CA ARG A 73 -6.31 11.93 -1.25
C ARG A 73 -5.80 12.10 0.17
N PHE A 74 -5.19 11.05 0.70
CA PHE A 74 -4.52 11.03 1.99
C PHE A 74 -3.00 11.10 1.81
N LYS A 75 -2.30 11.66 2.81
CA LYS A 75 -0.85 11.73 2.94
C LYS A 75 -0.46 11.44 4.39
#